data_AF-A0A3G9JHB8-F1
#
_entry.id   AF-A0A3G9JHB8-F1
#
_cell.length_a   1.000
_cell.length_b   1.000
_cell.length_c   1.000
_cell.angle_alpha   90.00
_cell.angle_beta   90.00
_cell.angle_gamma   90.00
#
_symmetry.space_group_name_H-M   'P 1'
#
loop_
_entity.id
_entity.type
_entity.pdbx_description
1 polymer ?
#
loop_
_entity_poly.entity_id
_entity_poly.type
_entity_poly.pdbx_seq_one_letter_code
_entity_poly.pdbx_strand_id
1 'polypeptide(L)'
;MHTNPKLRPGSKFLWPIVVLLIAASWIGNVRYYQSMQLEKPIFLKHYMIVNGNQSDRIELTYLENKKKGRKVTGIQLEELPMLRFQIDPHPNSYRHQVLGKAYGEWRTEEAGQMEKVPVTIKEATVYYSEGQPEKVPIGEINVVWDQKESLLEMSSSRGSTDGTGQYSVTVKQPLTLEQVDYSFSDRLSSMFELTMAGRDKPIPQLPIRLAAGAPLTFNYKWIIPENTPAAFEVYKTYILLTFKTEDGRTIYDRIPTNFNLYLNEKQIKRLVRSGGELS
;
A
#
# COMPACT_ATOMS: atom_id res chain seq x y z
N MET A 1 78.47 4.98 7.78
CA MET A 1 77.47 4.12 8.44
C MET A 1 76.17 4.19 7.63
N HIS A 2 75.87 3.17 6.83
CA HIS A 2 74.55 3.00 6.21
C HIS A 2 74.20 1.51 6.27
N THR A 3 73.31 1.16 7.19
CA THR A 3 72.77 -0.20 7.33
C THR A 3 71.58 -0.34 6.41
N ASN A 4 71.75 -1.09 5.31
CA ASN A 4 70.66 -1.51 4.45
C ASN A 4 69.78 -2.53 5.19
N PRO A 5 68.47 -2.29 5.37
CA PRO A 5 67.58 -3.29 5.97
C PRO A 5 67.37 -4.43 4.97
N LYS A 6 67.87 -5.62 5.33
CA LYS A 6 67.59 -6.87 4.61
C LYS A 6 66.09 -7.18 4.70
N LEU A 7 65.38 -7.04 3.59
CA LEU A 7 64.02 -7.54 3.41
C LEU A 7 63.99 -9.05 3.69
N ARG A 8 63.30 -9.44 4.76
CA ARG A 8 63.13 -10.84 5.20
C ARG A 8 62.38 -11.64 4.11
N PRO A 9 62.87 -12.84 3.72
CA PRO A 9 62.18 -13.71 2.78
C PRO A 9 61.07 -14.49 3.51
N GLY A 10 59.94 -13.82 3.74
CA GLY A 10 58.74 -14.42 4.36
C GLY A 10 57.45 -14.22 3.56
N SER A 11 57.54 -13.75 2.31
CA SER A 11 56.39 -13.23 1.54
C SER A 11 55.81 -14.17 0.48
N LYS A 12 56.45 -15.32 0.20
CA LYS A 12 55.99 -16.24 -0.87
C LYS A 12 54.63 -16.88 -0.57
N PHE A 13 54.26 -17.04 0.70
CA PHE A 13 52.95 -17.55 1.12
C PHE A 13 51.88 -16.47 1.35
N LEU A 14 52.26 -15.19 1.41
CA LEU A 14 51.29 -14.10 1.60
C LEU A 14 50.49 -13.81 0.34
N TRP A 15 51.14 -13.83 -0.82
CA TRP A 15 50.49 -13.60 -2.11
C TRP A 15 49.34 -14.55 -2.45
N PRO A 16 49.46 -15.90 -2.32
CA PRO A 16 48.34 -16.80 -2.58
C PRO A 16 47.17 -16.57 -1.60
N ILE A 17 47.44 -16.22 -0.34
CA ILE A 17 46.40 -15.88 0.64
C ILE A 17 45.65 -14.61 0.20
N VAL A 18 46.37 -13.57 -0.23
CA VAL A 18 45.77 -12.33 -0.73
C VAL A 18 44.90 -12.59 -1.96
N VAL A 19 45.41 -13.35 -2.94
CA VAL A 19 44.63 -13.73 -4.13
C VAL A 19 43.37 -14.53 -3.75
N LEU A 20 43.48 -15.46 -2.81
CA LEU A 20 42.34 -16.23 -2.33
C LEU A 20 41.29 -15.35 -1.64
N LEU A 21 41.71 -14.39 -0.81
CA LEU A 21 40.79 -13.44 -0.18
C LEU A 21 40.10 -12.53 -1.20
N ILE A 22 40.82 -12.08 -2.23
CA ILE A 22 40.23 -11.29 -3.32
C ILE A 22 39.21 -12.14 -4.09
N ALA A 23 39.56 -13.37 -4.45
CA ALA A 23 38.65 -14.28 -5.16
C ALA A 23 37.41 -14.61 -4.31
N ALA A 24 37.58 -14.91 -3.03
CA ALA A 24 36.47 -15.17 -2.11
C ALA A 24 35.56 -13.94 -1.94
N SER A 25 36.14 -12.75 -1.83
CA SER A 25 35.41 -11.49 -1.77
C SER A 25 34.60 -11.25 -3.05
N TRP A 26 35.20 -11.50 -4.22
CA TRP A 26 34.52 -11.35 -5.51
C TRP A 26 33.37 -12.34 -5.66
N ILE A 27 33.58 -13.62 -5.34
CA ILE A 27 32.53 -14.67 -5.36
C ILE A 27 31.40 -14.31 -4.39
N GLY A 28 31.74 -13.88 -3.17
CA GLY A 28 30.76 -13.44 -2.17
C GLY A 28 29.92 -12.27 -2.68
N ASN A 29 30.55 -11.28 -3.31
CA ASN A 29 29.86 -10.13 -3.87
C ASN A 29 28.94 -10.51 -5.05
N VAL A 30 29.40 -11.40 -5.95
CA VAL A 30 28.56 -11.90 -7.07
C VAL A 30 27.36 -12.68 -6.55
N ARG A 31 27.56 -13.61 -5.61
CA ARG A 31 26.45 -14.36 -4.99
C ARG A 31 25.48 -13.43 -4.26
N TYR A 32 25.98 -12.45 -3.52
CA TYR A 32 25.15 -11.45 -2.87
C TYR A 32 24.30 -10.68 -3.89
N TYR A 33 24.91 -10.20 -4.97
CA TYR A 33 24.19 -9.50 -6.03
C TYR A 33 23.09 -10.36 -6.68
N GLN A 34 23.40 -11.63 -6.97
CA GLN A 34 22.44 -12.60 -7.54
C GLN A 34 21.28 -12.88 -6.58
N SER A 35 21.56 -13.05 -5.27
CA SER A 35 20.53 -13.25 -4.24
C SER A 35 19.60 -12.05 -4.06
N MET A 36 19.98 -10.89 -4.61
CA MET A 36 19.21 -9.65 -4.58
C MET A 36 18.52 -9.38 -5.91
N GLN A 37 18.53 -10.30 -6.87
CA GLN A 37 17.74 -10.18 -8.09
C GLN A 37 16.43 -10.94 -7.93
N LEU A 38 15.33 -10.30 -8.32
CA LEU A 38 14.03 -10.93 -8.46
C LEU A 38 13.99 -11.74 -9.76
N GLU A 39 13.37 -12.91 -9.73
CA GLU A 39 13.07 -13.67 -10.94
C GLU A 39 11.96 -12.97 -11.77
N LYS A 40 10.94 -12.46 -11.07
CA LYS A 40 9.82 -11.70 -11.63
C LYS A 40 9.41 -10.54 -10.71
N PRO A 41 8.74 -9.49 -11.24
CA PRO A 41 8.18 -8.43 -10.40
C PRO A 41 7.25 -8.97 -9.32
N ILE A 42 7.34 -8.40 -8.12
CA ILE A 42 6.48 -8.73 -6.98
C ILE A 42 5.43 -7.63 -6.84
N PHE A 43 4.15 -7.98 -6.89
CA PHE A 43 3.07 -7.05 -6.57
C PHE A 43 2.83 -7.02 -5.08
N LEU A 44 2.70 -5.83 -4.51
CA LEU A 44 2.23 -5.68 -3.14
C LEU A 44 0.72 -5.98 -3.11
N LYS A 45 0.22 -6.42 -1.95
CA LYS A 45 -1.21 -6.62 -1.75
C LYS A 45 -1.84 -5.29 -1.35
N HIS A 46 -2.94 -4.94 -2.01
CA HIS A 46 -3.70 -3.72 -1.79
C HIS A 46 -5.02 -4.07 -1.11
N TYR A 47 -5.34 -3.41 0.00
CA TYR A 47 -6.63 -3.48 0.66
C TYR A 47 -7.23 -2.09 0.61
N MET A 48 -8.12 -1.90 -0.37
CA MET A 48 -8.69 -0.59 -0.63
C MET A 48 -10.13 -0.65 -1.10
N ILE A 49 -10.87 0.40 -0.78
CA ILE A 49 -12.17 0.69 -1.38
C ILE A 49 -11.98 1.84 -2.36
N VAL A 50 -12.53 1.74 -3.56
CA VAL A 50 -12.46 2.79 -4.59
C VAL A 50 -13.85 3.09 -5.10
N ASN A 51 -14.21 4.36 -5.25
CA ASN A 51 -15.50 4.72 -5.81
C ASN A 51 -15.39 4.95 -7.33
N GLY A 52 -15.98 4.07 -8.14
CA GLY A 52 -15.91 4.14 -9.59
C GLY A 52 -16.68 5.31 -10.22
N ASN A 53 -17.60 5.96 -9.49
CA ASN A 53 -18.25 7.20 -9.94
C ASN A 53 -17.39 8.44 -9.68
N GLN A 54 -16.36 8.35 -8.83
CA GLN A 54 -15.46 9.45 -8.54
C GLN A 54 -14.17 9.29 -9.36
N SER A 55 -13.37 10.35 -9.44
CA SER A 55 -12.05 10.32 -10.07
C SER A 55 -11.02 9.52 -9.25
N ASP A 56 -11.47 8.56 -8.44
CA ASP A 56 -10.63 7.67 -7.66
C ASP A 56 -9.91 6.73 -8.62
N ARG A 57 -8.58 6.71 -8.53
CA ARG A 57 -7.72 5.87 -9.36
C ARG A 57 -7.37 4.60 -8.59
N ILE A 58 -7.50 3.46 -9.26
CA ILE A 58 -6.92 2.20 -8.76
C ILE A 58 -5.41 2.31 -8.91
N GLU A 59 -4.68 2.18 -7.81
CA GLU A 59 -3.22 2.26 -7.80
C GLU A 59 -2.66 0.92 -7.35
N LEU A 60 -1.90 0.26 -8.22
CA LEU A 60 -1.18 -0.96 -7.91
C LEU A 60 0.31 -0.64 -7.74
N THR A 61 0.94 -1.26 -6.77
CA THR A 61 2.34 -1.05 -6.40
C THR A 61 3.09 -2.35 -6.58
N TYR A 62 4.22 -2.30 -7.25
CA TYR A 62 5.03 -3.47 -7.54
C TYR A 62 6.52 -3.18 -7.39
N LEU A 63 7.30 -4.20 -7.09
CA LEU A 63 8.74 -4.16 -6.95
C LEU A 63 9.38 -4.94 -8.10
N GLU A 64 10.28 -4.29 -8.85
CA GLU A 64 11.02 -4.95 -9.92
C GLU A 64 12.52 -4.63 -9.84
N ASN A 65 13.36 -5.43 -10.49
CA ASN A 65 14.80 -5.15 -10.58
C ASN A 65 15.06 -3.93 -11.44
N LYS A 66 16.07 -3.11 -11.08
CA LYS A 66 16.47 -1.93 -11.86
C LYS A 66 16.89 -2.23 -13.29
N LYS A 67 17.80 -3.20 -13.46
CA LYS A 67 18.55 -3.40 -14.71
C LYS A 67 18.16 -4.66 -15.48
N LYS A 68 18.06 -5.80 -14.79
CA LYS A 68 17.90 -7.12 -15.43
C LYS A 68 16.62 -7.79 -14.96
N GLY A 69 15.98 -8.56 -15.84
CA GLY A 69 14.78 -9.34 -15.55
C GLY A 69 13.53 -8.75 -16.17
N ARG A 70 12.41 -9.46 -15.96
CA ARG A 70 11.10 -9.11 -16.52
C ARG A 70 10.64 -7.76 -15.98
N LYS A 71 10.13 -6.91 -16.87
CA LYS A 71 9.56 -5.59 -16.55
C LYS A 71 8.06 -5.61 -16.70
N VAL A 72 7.33 -4.92 -15.82
CA VAL A 72 5.88 -4.76 -16.00
C VAL A 72 5.62 -3.83 -17.18
N THR A 73 4.88 -4.31 -18.18
CA THR A 73 4.52 -3.54 -19.38
C THR A 73 3.03 -3.26 -19.49
N GLY A 74 2.20 -4.04 -18.80
CA GLY A 74 0.76 -3.83 -18.77
C GLY A 74 0.10 -4.59 -17.63
N ILE A 75 -1.08 -4.13 -17.24
CA ILE A 75 -1.91 -4.77 -16.23
C ILE A 75 -3.36 -4.74 -16.71
N GLN A 76 -4.08 -5.84 -16.46
CA GLN A 76 -5.49 -5.98 -16.75
C GLN A 76 -6.20 -6.59 -15.55
N LEU A 77 -7.34 -5.98 -15.17
CA LEU A 77 -8.29 -6.57 -14.22
C LEU A 77 -9.43 -7.18 -15.05
N GLU A 78 -9.74 -8.45 -14.84
CA GLU A 78 -10.76 -9.15 -15.63
C GLU A 78 -12.15 -8.61 -15.34
N GLU A 79 -12.37 -8.24 -14.07
CA GLU A 79 -13.59 -7.68 -13.54
C GLU A 79 -13.84 -6.24 -14.04
N LEU A 80 -12.78 -5.53 -14.44
CA LEU A 80 -12.83 -4.15 -14.96
C LEU A 80 -12.06 -4.02 -16.28
N PRO A 81 -12.53 -4.62 -17.38
CA PRO A 81 -11.78 -4.68 -18.65
C PRO A 81 -11.62 -3.33 -19.35
N MET A 82 -12.42 -2.31 -18.99
CA MET A 82 -12.32 -0.93 -19.50
C MET A 82 -11.22 -0.12 -18.82
N LEU A 83 -10.69 -0.61 -17.70
CA LEU A 83 -9.60 0.07 -17.01
C LEU A 83 -8.32 -0.10 -17.81
N ARG A 84 -7.59 1.00 -18.00
CA ARG A 84 -6.26 0.99 -18.63
C ARG A 84 -5.26 1.46 -17.60
N PHE A 85 -4.22 0.68 -17.41
CA PHE A 85 -3.16 1.03 -16.48
C PHE A 85 -2.07 1.82 -17.19
N GLN A 86 -1.82 3.01 -16.70
CA GLN A 86 -0.59 3.73 -16.99
C GLN A 86 0.49 3.25 -16.01
N ILE A 87 1.57 2.71 -16.55
CA ILE A 87 2.72 2.27 -15.76
C ILE A 87 3.62 3.48 -15.48
N ASP A 88 3.85 3.79 -14.21
CA ASP A 88 4.84 4.75 -13.74
C ASP A 88 6.00 4.00 -13.07
N PRO A 89 7.09 3.75 -13.79
CA PRO A 89 8.11 2.84 -13.33
C PRO A 89 9.01 3.37 -12.21
N HIS A 90 8.94 4.65 -11.75
CA HIS A 90 10.00 5.20 -10.88
C HIS A 90 9.63 6.18 -9.75
N PRO A 91 8.61 5.95 -8.90
CA PRO A 91 8.41 6.81 -7.73
C PRO A 91 9.51 6.65 -6.67
N ASN A 92 10.04 5.44 -6.44
CA ASN A 92 11.07 5.19 -5.41
C ASN A 92 12.14 4.18 -5.86
N SER A 93 13.42 4.50 -5.62
CA SER A 93 14.58 3.75 -6.12
C SER A 93 15.42 3.17 -4.98
N TYR A 94 15.71 1.86 -5.01
CA TYR A 94 16.53 1.14 -4.03
C TYR A 94 17.85 0.67 -4.62
N ARG A 95 18.74 0.02 -3.87
CA ARG A 95 20.05 -0.36 -4.43
C ARG A 95 19.96 -1.21 -5.71
N HIS A 96 19.06 -2.20 -5.73
CA HIS A 96 18.90 -3.13 -6.85
C HIS A 96 17.49 -3.13 -7.46
N GLN A 97 16.52 -2.56 -6.77
CA GLN A 97 15.10 -2.57 -7.14
C GLN A 97 14.56 -1.17 -7.39
N VAL A 98 13.42 -1.11 -8.07
CA VAL A 98 12.56 0.07 -8.13
C VAL A 98 11.17 -0.36 -7.67
N LEU A 99 10.56 0.47 -6.84
CA LEU A 99 9.15 0.32 -6.48
C LEU A 99 8.36 1.16 -7.48
N GLY A 100 7.72 0.48 -8.43
CA GLY A 100 6.87 1.06 -9.47
C GLY A 100 5.43 1.21 -9.01
N LYS A 101 4.68 2.07 -9.70
CA LYS A 101 3.24 2.23 -9.53
C LYS A 101 2.54 2.10 -10.87
N ALA A 102 1.33 1.57 -10.84
CA ALA A 102 0.46 1.49 -12.00
C ALA A 102 -0.89 2.12 -11.64
N TYR A 103 -1.32 3.08 -12.43
CA TYR A 103 -2.53 3.85 -12.21
C TYR A 103 -3.60 3.44 -13.22
N GLY A 104 -4.67 2.85 -12.73
CA GLY A 104 -5.85 2.51 -13.51
C GLY A 104 -6.67 3.75 -13.79
N GLU A 105 -6.86 4.04 -15.08
CA GLU A 105 -7.69 5.13 -15.58
C GLU A 105 -8.89 4.56 -16.34
N TRP A 106 -10.05 5.18 -16.12
CA TRP A 106 -11.30 4.80 -16.77
C TRP A 106 -11.33 5.30 -18.21
N ARG A 107 -11.66 4.42 -19.16
CA ARG A 107 -12.05 4.86 -20.50
C ARG A 107 -13.44 5.50 -20.44
N THR A 108 -13.49 6.82 -20.57
CA THR A 108 -14.72 7.63 -20.47
C THR A 108 -15.85 7.19 -21.40
N GLU A 109 -15.53 6.65 -22.59
CA GLU A 109 -16.51 6.18 -23.57
C GLU A 109 -17.12 4.82 -23.22
N GLU A 110 -16.36 3.93 -22.60
CA GLU A 110 -16.77 2.56 -22.26
C GLU A 110 -17.38 2.46 -20.85
N ALA A 111 -16.99 3.36 -19.93
CA ALA A 111 -17.46 3.38 -18.55
C ALA A 111 -18.97 3.67 -18.41
N GLY A 112 -19.57 4.36 -19.38
CA GLY A 112 -21.01 4.66 -19.38
C GLY A 112 -21.91 3.47 -19.69
N GLN A 113 -21.35 2.36 -20.22
CA GLN A 113 -22.11 1.20 -20.67
C GLN A 113 -22.11 0.03 -19.68
N MET A 114 -21.35 0.14 -18.58
CA MET A 114 -21.23 -0.94 -17.59
C MET A 114 -22.37 -0.88 -16.58
N GLU A 115 -22.85 -2.06 -16.19
CA GLU A 115 -23.68 -2.20 -15.01
C GLU A 115 -22.84 -1.83 -13.78
N LYS A 116 -23.25 -0.79 -13.06
CA LYS A 116 -22.55 -0.24 -11.90
C LYS A 116 -22.77 -1.08 -10.65
N VAL A 117 -22.39 -2.35 -10.72
CA VAL A 117 -22.51 -3.31 -9.63
C VAL A 117 -21.20 -3.31 -8.83
N PRO A 118 -21.26 -3.28 -7.48
CA PRO A 118 -20.06 -3.41 -6.67
C PRO A 118 -19.29 -4.69 -7.02
N VAL A 119 -17.97 -4.57 -7.14
CA VAL A 119 -17.11 -5.70 -7.51
C VAL A 119 -15.86 -5.76 -6.65
N THR A 120 -15.46 -6.97 -6.29
CA THR A 120 -14.25 -7.27 -5.52
C THR A 120 -13.21 -7.90 -6.43
N ILE A 121 -12.03 -7.31 -6.47
CA ILE A 121 -10.92 -7.72 -7.34
C ILE A 121 -9.80 -8.23 -6.44
N LYS A 122 -9.31 -9.44 -6.73
CA LYS A 122 -8.26 -10.10 -5.92
C LYS A 122 -6.99 -10.43 -6.69
N GLU A 123 -7.11 -10.51 -8.01
CA GLU A 123 -6.02 -10.87 -8.91
C GLU A 123 -5.92 -9.87 -10.07
N ALA A 124 -4.74 -9.78 -10.67
CA ALA A 124 -4.52 -9.06 -11.91
C ALA A 124 -3.77 -9.93 -12.91
N THR A 125 -4.12 -9.82 -14.19
CA THR A 125 -3.28 -10.35 -15.27
C THR A 125 -2.20 -9.32 -15.59
N VAL A 126 -0.95 -9.72 -15.43
CA VAL A 126 0.22 -8.86 -15.65
C VAL A 126 0.94 -9.29 -16.90
N TYR A 127 1.22 -8.31 -17.76
CA TYR A 127 2.02 -8.45 -18.96
C TYR A 127 3.44 -7.99 -18.68
N TYR A 128 4.40 -8.79 -19.14
CA TYR A 128 5.81 -8.53 -18.93
C TYR A 128 6.52 -8.20 -20.25
N SER A 129 7.68 -7.55 -20.16
CA SER A 129 8.56 -7.33 -21.31
C SER A 129 9.07 -8.63 -21.96
N GLU A 130 9.12 -9.71 -21.18
CA GLU A 130 9.56 -11.03 -21.59
C GLU A 130 8.76 -12.11 -20.85
N GLY A 131 8.45 -13.22 -21.53
CA GLY A 131 7.68 -14.33 -20.98
C GLY A 131 6.18 -14.23 -21.23
N GLN A 132 5.43 -15.21 -20.70
CA GLN A 132 3.98 -15.23 -20.79
C GLN A 132 3.35 -14.32 -19.72
N PRO A 133 2.16 -13.75 -19.98
CA PRO A 133 1.37 -13.07 -18.96
C PRO A 133 1.05 -14.01 -17.79
N GLU A 134 0.95 -13.46 -16.58
CA GLU A 134 0.67 -14.23 -15.38
C GLU A 134 -0.45 -13.57 -14.55
N LYS A 135 -1.32 -14.39 -13.96
CA LYS A 135 -2.23 -13.93 -12.91
C LYS A 135 -1.49 -13.83 -11.59
N VAL A 136 -1.52 -12.67 -10.96
CA VAL A 136 -0.87 -12.43 -9.67
C VAL A 136 -1.89 -11.95 -8.65
N PRO A 137 -1.77 -12.37 -7.38
CA PRO A 137 -2.60 -11.86 -6.31
C PRO A 137 -2.24 -10.40 -6.01
N ILE A 138 -3.25 -9.54 -5.88
CA ILE A 138 -3.09 -8.10 -5.60
C ILE A 138 -3.81 -7.65 -4.32
N GLY A 139 -4.26 -8.58 -3.48
CA GLY A 139 -4.98 -8.27 -2.25
C GLY A 139 -6.49 -8.29 -2.43
N GLU A 140 -7.18 -7.25 -1.96
CA GLU A 140 -8.63 -7.08 -2.07
C GLU A 140 -8.97 -5.61 -2.37
N ILE A 141 -9.44 -5.37 -3.59
CA ILE A 141 -9.86 -4.05 -4.06
C ILE A 141 -11.37 -4.08 -4.25
N ASN A 142 -12.09 -3.33 -3.43
CA ASN A 142 -13.54 -3.24 -3.48
C ASN A 142 -13.95 -1.98 -4.25
N VAL A 143 -14.51 -2.16 -5.44
CA VAL A 143 -15.01 -1.07 -6.28
C VAL A 143 -16.49 -0.89 -6.00
N VAL A 144 -16.88 0.31 -5.58
CA VAL A 144 -18.25 0.66 -5.22
C VAL A 144 -18.73 1.82 -6.08
N TRP A 145 -20.04 1.92 -6.28
CA TRP A 145 -20.65 2.88 -7.20
C TRP A 145 -21.67 3.78 -6.50
N ASP A 146 -21.31 4.25 -5.30
CA ASP A 146 -22.21 5.06 -4.49
C ASP A 146 -22.33 6.48 -5.07
N GLN A 147 -23.55 7.02 -5.10
CA GLN A 147 -23.79 8.43 -5.37
C GLN A 147 -23.50 9.24 -4.11
N LYS A 148 -22.65 10.26 -4.23
CA LYS A 148 -22.06 11.00 -3.10
C LYS A 148 -23.05 12.00 -2.51
N GLU A 149 -24.07 11.54 -1.81
CA GLU A 149 -24.84 12.40 -0.91
C GLU A 149 -24.24 12.29 0.50
N SER A 150 -23.13 13.00 0.74
CA SER A 150 -22.52 13.03 2.07
C SER A 150 -23.29 13.97 2.99
N LEU A 151 -23.77 13.43 4.11
CA LEU A 151 -24.44 14.18 5.18
C LEU A 151 -23.47 14.91 6.10
N LEU A 152 -22.17 14.78 5.81
CA LEU A 152 -21.09 15.39 6.54
C LEU A 152 -20.42 16.44 5.67
N GLU A 153 -19.95 17.50 6.32
CA GLU A 153 -19.11 18.51 5.72
C GLU A 153 -17.74 18.48 6.38
N MET A 154 -16.70 18.22 5.59
CA MET A 154 -15.34 18.19 6.12
C MET A 154 -14.93 19.58 6.56
N SER A 155 -14.66 19.74 7.85
CA SER A 155 -14.22 21.00 8.46
C SER A 155 -12.70 21.08 8.52
N SER A 156 -12.02 19.98 8.88
CA SER A 156 -10.56 19.89 8.79
C SER A 156 -10.08 18.44 8.76
N SER A 157 -8.87 18.24 8.24
CA SER A 157 -8.16 16.96 8.29
C SER A 157 -6.70 17.19 8.69
N ARG A 158 -6.16 16.32 9.53
CA ARG A 158 -4.73 16.27 9.88
C ARG A 158 -4.22 14.86 9.64
N GLY A 159 -3.00 14.76 9.11
CA GLY A 159 -2.28 13.51 8.98
C GLY A 159 -0.83 13.75 9.38
N SER A 160 -0.22 12.73 9.99
CA SER A 160 1.16 12.75 10.45
C SER A 160 1.92 11.57 9.83
N THR A 161 3.25 11.68 9.81
CA THR A 161 4.13 10.63 9.30
C THR A 161 4.31 9.46 10.27
N ASP A 162 3.85 9.61 11.52
CA ASP A 162 3.84 8.55 12.54
C ASP A 162 2.60 7.64 12.46
N GLY A 163 1.82 7.76 11.38
CA GLY A 163 0.61 6.97 11.17
C GLY A 163 -0.60 7.45 11.99
N THR A 164 -0.52 8.62 12.64
CA THR A 164 -1.68 9.24 13.27
C THR A 164 -2.41 10.18 12.31
N GLY A 165 -3.73 10.29 12.47
CA GLY A 165 -4.51 11.27 11.75
C GLY A 165 -5.80 11.64 12.48
N GLN A 166 -6.40 12.73 12.04
CA GLN A 166 -7.61 13.29 12.59
C GLN A 166 -8.49 13.83 11.47
N TYR A 167 -9.78 13.54 11.53
CA TYR A 167 -10.80 14.17 10.69
C TYR A 167 -11.83 14.85 11.57
N SER A 168 -12.11 16.11 11.27
CA SER A 168 -13.21 16.85 11.90
C SER A 168 -14.23 17.19 10.83
N VAL A 169 -15.47 16.79 11.08
CA VAL A 169 -16.60 16.97 10.18
C VAL A 169 -17.75 17.63 10.93
N THR A 170 -18.63 18.29 10.20
CA THR A 170 -19.84 18.90 10.71
C THR A 170 -21.05 18.22 10.08
N VAL A 171 -22.06 17.91 10.90
CA VAL A 171 -23.31 17.28 10.47
C VAL A 171 -24.19 18.30 9.73
N LYS A 172 -24.64 18.02 8.50
CA LYS A 172 -25.44 18.97 7.70
C LYS A 172 -26.90 19.07 8.11
N GLN A 173 -27.46 17.99 8.66
CA GLN A 173 -28.88 17.90 9.05
C GLN A 173 -29.05 16.98 10.27
N PRO A 174 -30.14 17.09 11.04
CA PRO A 174 -30.37 16.20 12.18
C PRO A 174 -30.36 14.71 11.78
N LEU A 175 -29.62 13.89 12.51
CA LEU A 175 -29.47 12.47 12.23
C LEU A 175 -29.05 11.69 13.49
N THR A 176 -29.20 10.37 13.45
CA THR A 176 -28.72 9.46 14.48
C THR A 176 -27.54 8.67 13.94
N LEU A 177 -26.39 8.73 14.60
CA LEU A 177 -25.24 7.87 14.29
C LEU A 177 -25.45 6.52 14.99
N GLU A 178 -25.67 5.48 14.20
CA GLU A 178 -25.98 4.13 14.66
C GLU A 178 -24.73 3.28 14.83
N GLN A 179 -23.78 3.40 13.90
CA GLN A 179 -22.56 2.58 13.89
C GLN A 179 -21.36 3.38 13.36
N VAL A 180 -20.21 3.14 13.98
CA VAL A 180 -18.89 3.56 13.52
C VAL A 180 -18.03 2.31 13.39
N ASP A 181 -17.47 2.10 12.21
CA ASP A 181 -16.58 0.97 11.89
C ASP A 181 -15.46 1.46 10.98
N TYR A 182 -14.62 0.54 10.48
CA TYR A 182 -13.62 0.82 9.47
C TYR A 182 -13.49 -0.34 8.49
N SER A 183 -13.16 -0.02 7.25
CA SER A 183 -12.99 -1.02 6.21
C SER A 183 -11.86 -2.00 6.57
N PHE A 184 -12.07 -3.28 6.28
CA PHE A 184 -11.13 -4.37 6.57
C PHE A 184 -10.85 -4.56 8.08
N SER A 185 -11.85 -4.33 8.94
CA SER A 185 -11.70 -4.39 10.40
C SER A 185 -11.18 -5.73 10.92
N ASP A 186 -11.61 -6.85 10.35
CA ASP A 186 -11.11 -8.19 10.69
C ASP A 186 -9.58 -8.31 10.57
N ARG A 187 -9.00 -7.66 9.56
CA ARG A 187 -7.55 -7.66 9.30
C ARG A 187 -6.83 -6.59 10.12
N LEU A 188 -7.46 -5.44 10.31
CA LEU A 188 -6.83 -4.26 10.87
C LEU A 188 -6.97 -4.13 12.39
N SER A 189 -7.80 -4.97 13.03
CA SER A 189 -8.13 -4.90 14.46
C SER A 189 -6.97 -4.66 15.43
N SER A 190 -5.80 -5.29 15.20
CA SER A 190 -4.62 -5.10 16.05
C SER A 190 -3.64 -4.02 15.56
N MET A 191 -3.90 -3.42 14.40
CA MET A 191 -3.01 -2.49 13.69
C MET A 191 -3.65 -1.13 13.44
N PHE A 192 -4.90 -0.93 13.84
CA PHE A 192 -5.65 0.28 13.59
C PHE A 192 -6.50 0.63 14.82
N GLU A 193 -6.17 1.75 15.45
CA GLU A 193 -6.95 2.30 16.55
C GLU A 193 -7.83 3.43 16.02
N LEU A 194 -9.11 3.43 16.38
CA LEU A 194 -10.08 4.47 16.03
C LEU A 194 -10.74 4.99 17.30
N THR A 195 -10.75 6.32 17.47
CA THR A 195 -11.40 7.01 18.58
C THR A 195 -12.29 8.14 18.07
N MET A 196 -13.33 8.47 18.83
CA MET A 196 -14.25 9.55 18.52
C MET A 196 -14.34 10.50 19.74
N ALA A 197 -14.15 11.80 19.49
CA ALA A 197 -14.16 12.92 20.45
C ALA A 197 -12.91 13.12 21.34
N GLY A 198 -12.43 14.38 21.38
CA GLY A 198 -11.76 14.99 22.54
C GLY A 198 -10.46 14.39 23.10
N ARG A 199 -9.68 13.68 22.27
CA ARG A 199 -8.42 12.97 22.59
C ARG A 199 -8.58 11.84 23.63
N ASP A 200 -8.30 10.62 23.17
CA ASP A 200 -8.12 9.39 23.95
C ASP A 200 -9.37 8.73 24.56
N LYS A 201 -10.58 9.16 24.20
CA LYS A 201 -11.80 8.47 24.62
C LYS A 201 -12.24 7.42 23.58
N PRO A 202 -12.63 6.21 24.01
CA PRO A 202 -13.30 5.25 23.13
C PRO A 202 -14.52 5.88 22.47
N ILE A 203 -14.93 5.31 21.34
CA ILE A 203 -16.18 5.68 20.68
C ILE A 203 -17.31 5.59 21.74
N PRO A 204 -18.10 6.66 21.96
CA PRO A 204 -19.21 6.65 22.91
C PRO A 204 -20.20 5.52 22.57
N GLN A 205 -21.00 5.10 23.55
CA GLN A 205 -22.08 4.14 23.30
C GLN A 205 -23.02 4.69 22.22
N LEU A 206 -23.15 3.94 21.14
CA LEU A 206 -24.06 4.21 20.04
C LEU A 206 -25.42 3.53 20.32
N PRO A 207 -26.54 4.08 19.82
CA PRO A 207 -26.64 5.22 18.91
C PRO A 207 -26.53 6.59 19.60
N ILE A 208 -26.08 7.62 18.87
CA ILE A 208 -26.08 9.02 19.33
C ILE A 208 -26.88 9.93 18.40
N ARG A 209 -27.72 10.80 18.96
CA ARG A 209 -28.46 11.83 18.20
C ARG A 209 -27.58 13.06 17.99
N LEU A 210 -27.54 13.55 16.76
CA LEU A 210 -26.72 14.68 16.34
C LEU A 210 -27.63 15.75 15.72
N ALA A 211 -27.49 16.99 16.19
CA ALA A 211 -28.15 18.13 15.60
C ALA A 211 -27.40 18.59 14.33
N ALA A 212 -28.09 19.33 13.45
CA ALA A 212 -27.42 20.06 12.38
C ALA A 212 -26.36 21.01 12.97
N GLY A 213 -25.19 21.07 12.35
CA GLY A 213 -24.05 21.83 12.84
C GLY A 213 -23.23 21.14 13.94
N ALA A 214 -23.64 19.96 14.42
CA ALA A 214 -22.87 19.24 15.45
C ALA A 214 -21.50 18.79 14.90
N PRO A 215 -20.39 19.08 15.61
CA PRO A 215 -19.07 18.63 15.20
C PRO A 215 -18.84 17.17 15.60
N LEU A 216 -18.21 16.41 14.72
CA LEU A 216 -17.66 15.10 14.99
C LEU A 216 -16.15 15.12 14.70
N THR A 217 -15.37 14.60 15.63
CA THR A 217 -13.92 14.42 15.44
C THR A 217 -13.55 12.96 15.61
N PHE A 218 -12.94 12.41 14.57
CA PHE A 218 -12.38 11.06 14.54
C PHE A 218 -10.86 11.16 14.59
N ASN A 219 -10.22 10.42 15.49
CA ASN A 219 -8.77 10.24 15.48
C ASN A 219 -8.46 8.78 15.19
N TYR A 220 -7.44 8.54 14.38
CA TYR A 220 -6.97 7.21 14.09
C TYR A 220 -5.46 7.10 14.24
N LYS A 221 -4.99 5.88 14.49
CA LYS A 221 -3.57 5.55 14.56
C LYS A 221 -3.30 4.19 13.94
N TRP A 222 -2.35 4.17 13.02
CA TRP A 222 -1.78 2.95 12.45
C TRP A 222 -0.66 2.40 13.33
N ILE A 223 -0.71 1.10 13.62
CA ILE A 223 0.26 0.35 14.42
C ILE A 223 0.65 -0.90 13.64
N ILE A 224 1.41 -0.70 12.56
CA ILE A 224 1.83 -1.81 11.69
C ILE A 224 3.22 -2.27 12.12
N PRO A 225 3.38 -3.50 12.66
CA PRO A 225 4.68 -3.96 13.10
C PRO A 225 5.59 -4.17 11.89
N GLU A 226 6.77 -3.53 11.88
CA GLU A 226 7.68 -3.52 10.72
C GLU A 226 8.07 -4.90 10.22
N ASN A 227 7.98 -5.94 11.05
CA ASN A 227 8.41 -7.31 10.75
C ASN A 227 7.28 -8.26 10.35
N THR A 228 6.08 -7.74 10.11
CA THR A 228 4.92 -8.54 9.69
C THR A 228 4.66 -8.39 8.19
N PRO A 229 3.91 -9.31 7.57
CA PRO A 229 3.48 -9.17 6.18
C PRO A 229 2.72 -7.87 5.92
N ALA A 230 1.92 -7.41 6.89
CA ALA A 230 1.16 -6.16 6.83
C ALA A 230 2.02 -4.91 6.57
N ALA A 231 3.30 -4.91 6.97
CA ALA A 231 4.23 -3.81 6.69
C ALA A 231 4.59 -3.66 5.20
N PHE A 232 4.17 -4.60 4.36
CA PHE A 232 4.38 -4.62 2.92
C PHE A 232 3.07 -4.56 2.13
N GLU A 233 1.95 -4.37 2.82
CA GLU A 233 0.64 -4.21 2.22
C GLU A 233 0.31 -2.72 2.08
N VAL A 234 -0.51 -2.40 1.08
CA VAL A 234 -0.98 -1.04 0.83
C VAL A 234 -2.42 -0.94 1.30
N TYR A 235 -2.69 0.02 2.19
CA TYR A 235 -4.02 0.25 2.74
C TYR A 235 -4.57 1.59 2.26
N LYS A 236 -5.78 1.58 1.67
CA LYS A 236 -6.60 2.79 1.50
C LYS A 236 -7.97 2.53 2.11
N THR A 237 -8.03 2.73 3.42
CA THR A 237 -9.19 2.38 4.23
C THR A 237 -10.06 3.59 4.54
N TYR A 238 -11.27 3.32 4.99
CA TYR A 238 -12.25 4.33 5.38
C TYR A 238 -12.77 4.04 6.78
N ILE A 239 -13.02 5.10 7.55
CA ILE A 239 -13.97 5.05 8.66
C ILE A 239 -15.37 4.98 8.03
N LEU A 240 -16.12 3.96 8.38
CA LEU A 240 -17.45 3.68 7.89
C LEU A 240 -18.47 4.18 8.92
N LEU A 241 -19.40 5.02 8.48
CA LEU A 241 -20.41 5.63 9.35
C LEU A 241 -21.79 5.20 8.85
N THR A 242 -22.60 4.67 9.75
CA THR A 242 -24.00 4.35 9.47
C THR A 242 -24.89 5.33 10.21
N PHE A 243 -25.70 6.07 9.45
CA PHE A 243 -26.63 7.05 9.96
C PHE A 243 -28.06 6.62 9.73
N LYS A 244 -28.95 7.06 10.62
CA LYS A 244 -30.40 6.98 10.46
C LYS A 244 -30.98 8.39 10.48
N THR A 245 -31.68 8.78 9.42
CA THR A 245 -32.38 10.06 9.32
C THR A 245 -33.69 10.04 10.11
N GLU A 246 -34.27 11.22 10.36
CA GLU A 246 -35.54 11.34 11.08
C GLU A 246 -36.72 10.64 10.37
N ASP A 247 -36.67 10.55 9.04
CA ASP A 247 -37.63 9.81 8.22
C ASP A 247 -37.40 8.29 8.19
N GLY A 248 -36.38 7.80 8.93
CA GLY A 248 -36.09 6.38 9.08
C GLY A 248 -35.19 5.76 8.01
N ARG A 249 -34.72 6.52 7.01
CA ARG A 249 -33.75 6.03 6.01
C ARG A 249 -32.38 5.76 6.63
N THR A 250 -31.71 4.72 6.15
CA THR A 250 -30.31 4.42 6.49
C THR A 250 -29.40 5.01 5.43
N ILE A 251 -28.38 5.75 5.86
CA ILE A 251 -27.39 6.38 4.99
C ILE A 251 -25.99 5.98 5.45
N TYR A 252 -25.13 5.67 4.49
CA TYR A 252 -23.74 5.30 4.73
C TYR A 252 -22.82 6.43 4.29
N ASP A 253 -21.95 6.88 5.18
CA ASP A 253 -20.89 7.84 4.86
C ASP A 253 -19.52 7.21 5.12
N ARG A 254 -18.50 7.75 4.45
CA ARG A 254 -17.13 7.23 4.52
C ARG A 254 -16.14 8.36 4.64
N ILE A 255 -15.28 8.28 5.65
CA ILE A 255 -14.18 9.22 5.83
C ILE A 255 -12.88 8.48 5.48
N PRO A 256 -12.12 8.92 4.47
CA PRO A 256 -10.88 8.25 4.10
C PRO A 256 -9.87 8.33 5.25
N THR A 257 -9.06 7.30 5.38
CA THR A 257 -7.91 7.27 6.31
C THR A 257 -6.65 7.14 5.48
N ASN A 258 -5.62 7.88 5.85
CA ASN A 258 -4.38 7.91 5.10
C ASN A 258 -3.36 6.99 5.76
N PHE A 259 -2.79 6.09 4.96
CA PHE A 259 -1.59 5.35 5.31
C PHE A 259 -0.62 5.44 4.14
N ASN A 260 0.54 6.05 4.38
CA ASN A 260 1.58 6.16 3.37
C ASN A 260 2.59 5.03 3.58
N LEU A 261 2.57 4.03 2.69
CA LEU A 261 3.55 2.96 2.73
C LEU A 261 4.94 3.53 2.44
N TYR A 262 5.85 3.37 3.40
CA TYR A 262 7.26 3.67 3.24
C TYR A 262 8.09 2.41 3.53
N LEU A 263 8.80 1.93 2.51
CA LEU A 263 9.70 0.78 2.63
C LEU A 263 11.14 1.27 2.65
N ASN A 264 11.91 0.85 3.65
CA ASN A 264 13.35 1.09 3.71
C ASN A 264 14.14 -0.04 3.01
N GLU A 265 15.43 0.18 2.78
CA GLU A 265 16.32 -0.77 2.10
C GLU A 265 16.38 -2.15 2.81
N LYS A 266 16.26 -2.19 4.15
CA LYS A 266 16.24 -3.45 4.91
C LYS A 266 14.96 -4.24 4.64
N GLN A 267 13.82 -3.56 4.60
CA GLN A 267 12.52 -4.16 4.26
C GLN A 267 12.52 -4.69 2.82
N ILE A 268 13.01 -3.90 1.86
CA ILE A 268 13.12 -4.35 0.46
C ILE A 268 13.99 -5.60 0.33
N LYS A 269 15.16 -5.64 0.98
CA LYS A 269 16.01 -6.85 0.98
C LYS A 269 15.30 -8.07 1.56
N ARG A 270 14.50 -7.89 2.61
CA ARG A 270 13.71 -8.98 3.18
C ARG A 270 12.66 -9.48 2.19
N LEU A 271 11.90 -8.57 1.59
CA LEU A 271 10.87 -8.90 0.60
C LEU A 271 11.46 -9.64 -0.62
N VAL A 272 12.62 -9.18 -1.12
CA VAL A 272 13.33 -9.82 -2.24
C VAL A 272 13.79 -11.24 -1.86
N ARG A 273 14.37 -11.41 -0.68
CA ARG A 273 14.87 -12.72 -0.21
C ARG A 273 13.76 -13.74 0.04
N SER A 274 12.57 -13.27 0.38
CA SER A 274 11.41 -14.13 0.59
C SER A 274 10.62 -14.42 -0.69
N GLY A 275 11.07 -13.89 -1.84
CA GLY A 275 10.35 -14.04 -3.11
C GLY A 275 8.99 -13.33 -3.14
N GLY A 276 8.76 -12.38 -2.24
CA GLY A 276 7.46 -11.71 -2.09
C GLY A 276 6.49 -12.41 -1.14
N GLU A 277 6.80 -13.64 -0.71
CA GLU A 277 5.99 -14.37 0.25
C GLU A 277 6.55 -14.15 1.65
N LEU A 278 5.91 -13.25 2.41
CA LEU A 278 6.22 -13.06 3.82
C LEU A 278 5.21 -13.89 4.62
N SER A 279 5.69 -15.02 5.16
CA SER A 279 4.97 -15.85 6.14
C SER A 279 5.20 -15.33 7.55
#